data_AF-A0A2T9XM20-F1
#
_entry.id   AF-A0A2T9XM20-F1
#
_cell.length_a   1.000
_cell.length_b   1.000
_cell.length_c   1.000
_cell.angle_alpha   90.00
_cell.angle_beta   90.00
_cell.angle_gamma   90.00
#
_symmetry.space_group_name_H-M   'P 1'
#
loop_
_entity.id
_entity.type
_entity.pdbx_description
1 polymer ?
#
loop_
_entity_poly.entity_id
_entity_poly.type
_entity_poly.pdbx_seq_one_letter_code
_entity_poly.pdbx_strand_id
1 'polypeptide(L)'
;MTATQTDDAAATEPGEGVDPADLAVFLRVIDEVGQLPSDHPQLAVARRATSQLFKSAKRQRRTERRDAISTADRAVVHATATGSPGRIDDETQGIFLVATAPGASAGTLLKPRPCYICKELYTHVDAFYHQLCPSCAALNRAKRDARTDLTGKRALLTGGRAKIGMYIALRLLRDGAHTTITTRFPRDAARRFAAMPDSEEWLDRLTIVGIDLRDPAQVVALADTVAAAGPLDILINNAAQTVRR
;
A
#
# COMPACT_ATOMS: atom_id res chain seq x y z
N MET A 1 32.01 -0.81 30.05
CA MET A 1 32.42 -2.08 29.42
C MET A 1 31.23 -2.62 28.66
N THR A 2 31.20 -2.24 27.39
CA THR A 2 30.17 -2.52 26.40
C THR A 2 30.39 -3.93 25.87
N ALA A 3 29.43 -4.83 26.10
CA ALA A 3 29.40 -6.13 25.46
C ALA A 3 28.74 -5.98 24.09
N THR A 4 29.55 -6.12 23.06
CA THR A 4 29.19 -6.09 21.64
C THR A 4 28.35 -7.33 21.31
N GLN A 5 27.08 -7.14 20.94
CA GLN A 5 26.31 -8.13 20.19
C GLN A 5 26.72 -8.03 18.73
N THR A 6 27.40 -9.05 18.23
CA THR A 6 27.52 -9.31 16.79
C THR A 6 26.47 -10.33 16.42
N ASP A 7 25.49 -9.88 15.62
CA ASP A 7 24.55 -10.69 14.87
C ASP A 7 25.32 -11.69 14.00
N ASP A 8 25.28 -12.97 14.38
CA ASP A 8 25.66 -14.06 13.49
C ASP A 8 24.55 -14.26 12.46
N ALA A 9 24.75 -13.63 11.30
CA ALA A 9 24.01 -13.95 10.10
C ALA A 9 24.29 -15.42 9.75
N ALA A 10 23.34 -16.29 10.05
CA ALA A 10 23.37 -17.71 9.70
C ALA A 10 23.63 -17.87 8.19
N ALA A 11 24.87 -18.22 7.86
CA ALA A 11 25.27 -18.66 6.55
C ALA A 11 24.60 -20.02 6.29
N THR A 12 23.72 -20.08 5.29
CA THR A 12 23.13 -21.31 4.82
C THR A 12 24.24 -22.24 4.29
N GLU A 13 24.47 -23.37 4.97
CA GLU A 13 25.42 -24.38 4.48
C GLU A 13 24.97 -24.96 3.13
N PRO A 14 25.88 -25.15 2.16
CA PRO A 14 25.56 -25.80 0.90
C PRO A 14 25.19 -27.26 1.17
N GLY A 15 23.95 -27.63 0.86
CA GLY A 15 23.45 -28.99 1.08
C GLY A 15 24.35 -30.06 0.47
N GLU A 16 24.45 -31.19 1.15
CA GLU A 16 25.25 -32.36 0.77
C GLU A 16 24.91 -32.79 -0.67
N GLY A 17 25.93 -32.86 -1.53
CA GLY A 17 25.78 -33.21 -2.94
C GLY A 17 25.47 -34.70 -3.15
N VAL A 18 25.40 -35.12 -4.42
CA VAL A 18 25.34 -36.55 -4.77
C VAL A 18 26.71 -37.18 -4.54
N ASP A 19 26.76 -38.43 -4.04
CA ASP A 19 28.00 -39.20 -3.90
C ASP A 19 28.80 -39.18 -5.23
N PRO A 20 30.10 -38.79 -5.22
CA PRO A 20 30.93 -38.78 -6.43
C PRO A 20 30.94 -40.10 -7.21
N ALA A 21 30.86 -41.25 -6.53
CA ALA A 21 30.80 -42.55 -7.17
C ALA A 21 29.49 -42.74 -7.96
N ASP A 22 28.36 -42.35 -7.38
CA ASP A 22 27.05 -42.41 -8.04
C ASP A 22 26.97 -41.43 -9.22
N LEU A 23 27.56 -40.23 -9.09
CA LEU A 23 27.64 -39.26 -10.18
C LEU A 23 28.48 -39.80 -11.35
N ALA A 24 29.61 -40.46 -11.06
CA ALA A 24 30.44 -41.08 -12.09
C ALA A 24 29.70 -42.21 -12.82
N VAL A 25 28.93 -43.04 -12.09
CA VAL A 25 28.06 -44.06 -12.69
C VAL A 25 26.99 -43.43 -13.57
N PHE A 26 26.32 -42.37 -13.11
CA PHE A 26 25.30 -41.65 -13.87
C PHE A 26 25.83 -41.11 -15.21
N LEU A 27 26.99 -40.46 -15.18
CA LEU A 27 27.62 -39.90 -16.40
C LEU A 27 27.98 -41.02 -17.40
N ARG A 28 28.59 -42.12 -16.93
CA ARG A 28 28.90 -43.27 -17.78
C ARG A 28 27.64 -43.86 -18.43
N VAL A 29 26.57 -44.07 -17.66
CA VAL A 29 25.31 -44.64 -18.16
C VAL A 29 24.64 -43.71 -19.17
N ILE A 30 24.71 -42.39 -18.99
CA ILE A 30 24.18 -41.43 -19.98
C ILE A 30 24.90 -41.56 -21.33
N ASP A 31 26.24 -41.68 -21.32
CA ASP A 31 27.03 -41.83 -22.54
C ASP A 31 26.71 -43.16 -23.24
N GLU A 32 26.62 -44.26 -22.49
CA GLU A 32 26.24 -45.57 -23.02
C GLU A 32 24.83 -45.55 -23.64
N VAL A 33 23.84 -44.99 -22.95
CA VAL A 33 22.47 -44.90 -23.45
C VAL A 33 22.37 -43.97 -24.67
N GLY A 34 23.23 -42.95 -24.76
CA GLY A 34 23.31 -42.02 -25.89
C GLY A 34 23.70 -42.68 -27.22
N GLN A 35 24.36 -43.85 -27.19
CA GLN A 35 24.76 -44.60 -28.39
C GLN A 35 23.71 -45.61 -28.87
N LEU A 36 22.61 -45.80 -28.14
CA LEU A 36 21.58 -46.77 -28.49
C LEU A 36 20.75 -46.31 -29.71
N PRO A 37 20.17 -47.26 -30.49
CA PRO A 37 19.24 -46.95 -31.57
C PRO A 37 18.05 -46.09 -31.11
N SER A 38 17.51 -45.28 -32.02
CA SER A 38 16.47 -44.27 -31.71
C SER A 38 15.16 -44.84 -31.14
N ASP A 39 14.88 -46.11 -31.38
CA ASP A 39 13.71 -46.87 -30.94
C ASP A 39 13.95 -47.70 -29.66
N HIS A 40 15.17 -47.70 -29.11
CA HIS A 40 15.51 -48.49 -27.94
C HIS A 40 14.76 -48.01 -26.66
N PRO A 41 14.12 -48.90 -25.88
CA PRO A 41 13.30 -48.51 -24.73
C PRO A 41 14.10 -47.78 -23.63
N GLN A 42 15.36 -48.15 -23.38
CA GLN A 42 16.21 -47.46 -22.40
C GLN A 42 16.56 -46.03 -22.82
N LEU A 43 16.73 -45.77 -24.12
CA LEU A 43 16.94 -44.41 -24.64
C LEU A 43 15.68 -43.55 -24.42
N ALA A 44 14.49 -44.13 -24.61
CA ALA A 44 13.24 -43.42 -24.34
C ALA A 44 13.08 -43.05 -22.84
N VAL A 45 13.46 -43.94 -21.92
CA VAL A 45 13.46 -43.67 -20.47
C VAL A 45 14.48 -42.58 -20.11
N ALA A 46 15.72 -42.70 -20.56
CA ALA A 46 16.77 -41.72 -20.28
C ALA A 46 16.43 -40.34 -20.85
N ARG A 47 15.85 -40.25 -22.06
CA ARG A 47 15.36 -38.99 -22.64
C ARG A 47 14.29 -38.32 -21.78
N ARG A 48 13.36 -39.10 -21.20
CA ARG A 48 12.34 -38.55 -20.28
C ARG A 48 12.97 -38.03 -18.99
N ALA A 49 13.87 -38.80 -18.37
CA ALA A 49 14.55 -38.43 -17.13
C ALA A 49 15.42 -37.16 -17.29
N THR A 50 16.26 -37.12 -18.32
CA THR A 50 17.09 -35.95 -18.65
C THR A 50 16.25 -34.73 -19.00
N SER A 51 15.13 -34.91 -19.72
CA SER A 51 14.17 -33.83 -19.99
C SER A 51 13.54 -33.28 -18.71
N GLN A 52 13.22 -34.13 -17.74
CA GLN A 52 12.68 -33.71 -16.44
C GLN A 52 13.74 -32.91 -15.66
N LEU A 53 14.98 -33.39 -15.60
CA LEU A 53 16.10 -32.69 -14.95
C LEU A 53 16.38 -31.32 -15.60
N PHE A 54 16.39 -31.25 -16.93
CA PHE A 54 16.55 -29.98 -17.63
C PHE A 54 15.39 -29.01 -17.36
N LYS A 55 14.14 -29.51 -17.38
CA LYS A 55 12.94 -28.72 -17.08
C LYS A 55 12.93 -28.21 -15.64
N SER A 56 13.35 -29.02 -14.66
CA SER A 56 13.43 -28.60 -13.26
C SER A 56 14.48 -27.50 -13.08
N ALA A 57 15.70 -27.68 -13.62
CA ALA A 57 16.76 -26.68 -13.56
C ALA A 57 16.38 -25.37 -14.28
N LYS A 58 15.64 -25.45 -15.40
CA LYS A 58 15.10 -24.28 -16.10
C LYS A 58 14.02 -23.57 -15.28
N ARG A 59 13.15 -24.32 -14.59
CA ARG A 59 12.13 -23.77 -13.69
C ARG A 59 12.77 -23.08 -12.49
N GLN A 60 13.77 -23.71 -11.87
CA GLN A 60 14.52 -23.16 -10.75
C GLN A 60 15.16 -21.81 -11.12
N ARG A 61 15.95 -21.76 -12.21
CA ARG A 61 16.57 -20.50 -12.68
C ARG A 61 15.55 -19.39 -12.98
N ARG A 62 14.37 -19.74 -13.50
CA ARG A 62 13.28 -18.78 -13.73
C ARG A 62 12.69 -18.26 -12.42
N THR A 63 12.51 -19.13 -11.44
CA THR A 63 12.04 -18.77 -10.09
C THR A 63 13.04 -17.86 -9.40
N GLU A 64 14.32 -18.24 -9.34
CA GLU A 64 15.39 -17.44 -8.74
C GLU A 64 15.47 -16.03 -9.34
N ARG A 65 15.45 -15.93 -10.68
CA ARG A 65 15.45 -14.64 -11.38
C ARG A 65 14.20 -13.80 -11.03
N ARG A 66 13.02 -14.42 -10.99
CA ARG A 66 11.77 -13.73 -10.64
C ARG A 66 11.80 -13.24 -9.19
N ASP A 67 12.31 -14.06 -8.28
CA ASP A 67 12.33 -13.76 -6.86
C ASP A 67 13.39 -12.68 -6.53
N ALA A 68 14.52 -12.66 -7.26
CA ALA A 68 15.49 -11.57 -7.23
C ALA A 68 14.85 -10.24 -7.69
N ILE A 69 14.13 -10.24 -8.82
CA ILE A 69 13.40 -9.05 -9.31
C ILE A 69 12.35 -8.60 -8.29
N SER A 70 11.56 -9.53 -7.77
CA SER A 70 10.52 -9.23 -6.78
C SER A 70 11.10 -8.66 -5.49
N THR A 71 12.27 -9.14 -5.06
CA THR A 71 12.95 -8.67 -3.85
C THR A 71 13.49 -7.26 -4.03
N ALA A 72 14.18 -6.98 -5.14
CA ALA A 72 14.68 -5.65 -5.47
C ALA A 72 13.55 -4.63 -5.60
N ASP A 73 12.51 -4.94 -6.38
CA ASP A 73 11.36 -4.06 -6.56
C ASP A 73 10.61 -3.79 -5.24
N ARG A 74 10.50 -4.80 -4.37
CA ARG A 74 9.86 -4.65 -3.05
C ARG A 74 10.67 -3.73 -2.14
N ALA A 75 12.00 -3.80 -2.19
CA ALA A 75 12.85 -2.89 -1.43
C ALA A 75 12.61 -1.42 -1.84
N VAL A 76 12.50 -1.14 -3.14
CA VAL A 76 12.15 0.20 -3.65
C VAL A 76 10.77 0.66 -3.14
N VAL A 77 9.76 -0.21 -3.17
CA VAL A 77 8.41 0.12 -2.65
C VAL A 77 8.43 0.40 -1.16
N HIS A 78 9.13 -0.43 -0.38
CA HIS A 78 9.23 -0.28 1.08
C HIS A 78 9.95 1.01 1.49
N ALA A 79 10.83 1.55 0.64
CA ALA A 79 11.50 2.83 0.86
C ALA A 79 10.60 4.05 0.59
N THR A 80 9.38 3.87 0.09
CA THR A 80 8.42 4.98 -0.09
C THR A 80 7.58 5.21 1.16
N ALA A 81 7.11 6.44 1.37
CA ALA A 81 6.19 6.77 2.46
C ALA A 81 4.90 5.92 2.43
N THR A 82 4.32 5.72 1.23
CA THR A 82 3.03 5.02 1.06
C THR A 82 3.15 3.50 0.96
N GLY A 83 4.33 2.99 0.63
CA GLY A 83 4.61 1.55 0.45
C GLY A 83 5.41 0.92 1.60
N SER A 84 5.81 1.72 2.59
CA SER A 84 6.51 1.25 3.78
C SER A 84 5.66 0.25 4.58
N PRO A 85 6.23 -0.90 5.02
CA PRO A 85 5.56 -1.83 5.92
C PRO A 85 5.21 -1.22 7.29
N GLY A 86 5.94 -0.18 7.70
CA GLY A 86 5.71 0.55 8.94
C GLY A 86 4.59 1.59 8.85
N ARG A 87 3.88 1.68 7.71
CA ARG A 87 2.75 2.59 7.52
C ARG A 87 1.60 2.24 8.46
N ILE A 88 1.32 3.13 9.40
CA ILE A 88 0.16 3.05 10.29
C ILE A 88 -0.89 4.06 9.82
N ASP A 89 -2.03 3.57 9.34
CA ASP A 89 -3.18 4.39 8.94
C ASP A 89 -4.06 4.72 10.14
N ASP A 90 -3.54 5.51 11.08
CA ASP A 90 -4.31 6.10 12.18
C ASP A 90 -4.11 7.61 12.20
N GLU A 91 -5.19 8.39 12.21
CA GLU A 91 -5.12 9.85 12.10
C GLU A 91 -4.68 10.52 13.41
N THR A 92 -4.78 9.79 14.53
CA THR A 92 -4.51 10.27 15.89
C THR A 92 -3.25 9.68 16.50
N GLN A 93 -2.79 8.54 16.01
CA GLN A 93 -1.64 7.79 16.53
C GLN A 93 -0.72 7.27 15.41
N GLY A 94 -1.02 7.57 14.14
CA GLY A 94 -0.24 7.10 13.01
C GLY A 94 1.05 7.88 12.84
N ILE A 95 2.08 7.19 12.37
CA ILE A 95 3.34 7.80 11.95
C ILE A 95 3.04 8.67 10.74
N PHE A 96 3.44 9.95 10.78
CA PHE A 96 3.32 10.84 9.62
C PHE A 96 3.93 10.15 8.39
N LEU A 97 3.22 10.19 7.27
CA LEU A 97 3.71 9.67 6.00
C LEU A 97 4.86 10.57 5.51
N VAL A 98 6.06 10.29 5.98
CA VAL A 98 7.28 10.98 5.57
C VAL A 98 8.07 10.03 4.68
N ALA A 99 8.64 10.57 3.59
CA ALA A 99 9.54 9.79 2.76
C ALA A 99 10.77 9.38 3.56
N THR A 100 11.08 8.08 3.56
CA THR A 100 12.30 7.54 4.19
C THR A 100 13.50 7.55 3.22
N ALA A 101 13.25 7.70 1.92
CA ALA A 101 14.28 7.85 0.91
C ALA A 101 14.88 9.27 0.89
N PRO A 102 16.21 9.42 0.77
CA PRO A 102 16.84 10.72 0.58
C PRO A 102 16.55 11.26 -0.83
N GLY A 103 16.00 12.48 -0.91
CA GLY A 103 15.69 13.15 -2.18
C GLY A 103 14.27 12.87 -2.70
N ALA A 104 14.06 13.04 -4.01
CA ALA A 104 12.74 12.97 -4.64
C ALA A 104 12.31 11.55 -5.11
N SER A 105 13.21 10.56 -5.04
CA SER A 105 12.97 9.20 -5.54
C SER A 105 13.30 8.12 -4.50
N ALA A 106 12.54 7.03 -4.51
CA ALA A 106 12.84 5.81 -3.74
C ALA A 106 13.69 4.78 -4.51
N GLY A 107 13.99 5.02 -5.79
CA GLY A 107 14.77 4.13 -6.65
C GLY A 107 14.04 3.71 -7.93
N THR A 108 14.61 2.72 -8.62
CA THR A 108 14.14 2.25 -9.93
C THR A 108 13.74 0.78 -9.86
N LEU A 109 12.52 0.47 -10.30
CA LEU A 109 12.03 -0.90 -10.45
C LEU A 109 12.71 -1.59 -11.64
N LEU A 110 13.02 -2.87 -11.46
CA LEU A 110 13.48 -3.76 -12.53
C LEU A 110 12.33 -4.17 -13.45
N LYS A 111 11.10 -4.23 -12.93
CA LYS A 111 9.90 -4.49 -13.73
C LYS A 111 9.01 -3.23 -13.79
N PRO A 112 8.66 -2.74 -15.00
CA PRO A 112 7.75 -1.60 -15.13
C PRO A 112 6.36 -1.94 -14.57
N ARG A 113 5.72 -0.94 -13.96
CA ARG A 113 4.35 -1.04 -13.41
C ARG A 113 3.47 0.07 -13.99
N PRO A 114 2.16 -0.17 -14.16
CA PRO A 114 1.25 0.87 -14.60
C PRO A 114 0.99 1.88 -13.48
N CYS A 115 1.02 3.17 -13.80
CA CYS A 115 0.61 4.23 -12.89
C CYS A 115 -0.86 4.04 -12.50
N TYR A 116 -1.21 4.22 -11.23
CA TYR A 116 -2.58 4.08 -10.74
C TYR A 116 -3.55 5.07 -11.41
N ILE A 117 -3.06 6.25 -11.82
CA ILE A 117 -3.86 7.31 -12.44
C ILE A 117 -3.84 7.21 -13.97
N CYS A 118 -2.71 7.53 -14.63
CA CYS A 118 -2.64 7.62 -16.09
C CYS A 118 -2.42 6.29 -16.81
N LYS A 119 -2.17 5.20 -16.06
CA LYS A 119 -1.88 3.85 -16.57
C LYS A 119 -0.58 3.67 -17.37
N GLU A 120 0.19 4.75 -17.58
CA GLU A 120 1.51 4.68 -18.20
C GLU A 120 2.47 3.80 -17.39
N LEU A 121 3.29 3.02 -18.08
CA LEU A 121 4.31 2.18 -17.46
C LEU A 121 5.48 3.04 -16.98
N TYR A 122 5.89 2.84 -15.73
CA TYR A 122 7.04 3.54 -15.15
C TYR A 122 7.90 2.58 -14.33
N THR A 123 9.18 2.93 -14.19
CA THR A 123 10.14 2.23 -13.33
C THR A 123 10.72 3.14 -12.26
N HIS A 124 10.85 4.44 -12.52
CA HIS A 124 11.36 5.41 -11.55
C HIS A 124 10.29 5.75 -10.49
N VAL A 125 10.56 5.42 -9.23
CA VAL A 125 9.58 5.51 -8.14
C VAL A 125 9.79 6.79 -7.34
N ASP A 126 8.68 7.47 -7.07
CA ASP A 126 8.65 8.65 -6.21
C ASP A 126 8.95 8.32 -4.74
N ALA A 127 9.63 9.20 -4.03
CA ALA A 127 9.95 8.98 -2.60
C ALA A 127 8.70 8.86 -1.70
N PHE A 128 7.57 9.46 -2.11
CA PHE A 128 6.31 9.39 -1.38
C PHE A 128 5.39 8.30 -1.95
N TYR A 129 5.17 8.29 -3.28
CA TYR A 129 4.15 7.48 -3.94
C TYR A 129 4.70 6.26 -4.71
N HIS A 130 4.47 5.05 -4.22
CA HIS A 130 4.91 3.81 -4.90
C HIS A 130 4.00 3.33 -6.06
N GLN A 131 2.84 3.98 -6.26
CA GLN A 131 1.86 3.57 -7.27
C GLN A 131 1.65 4.61 -8.38
N LEU A 132 2.40 5.71 -8.37
CA LEU A 132 2.26 6.80 -9.33
C LEU A 132 3.55 6.98 -10.13
N CYS A 133 3.43 7.24 -11.43
CA CYS A 133 4.56 7.70 -12.22
C CYS A 133 5.02 9.09 -11.74
N PRO A 134 6.25 9.54 -12.05
CA PRO A 134 6.80 10.79 -11.54
C PRO A 134 5.92 12.03 -11.76
N SER A 135 5.31 12.16 -12.94
CA SER A 135 4.43 13.30 -13.26
C SER A 135 3.15 13.31 -12.41
N CYS A 136 2.49 12.15 -12.27
CA CYS A 136 1.32 11.99 -11.42
C CYS A 136 1.67 12.21 -9.94
N ALA A 137 2.82 11.71 -9.48
CA ALA A 137 3.27 11.89 -8.10
C ALA A 137 3.50 13.38 -7.78
N ALA A 138 4.19 14.11 -8.66
CA ALA A 138 4.41 15.55 -8.52
C ALA A 138 3.09 16.33 -8.46
N LEU A 139 2.15 16.05 -9.37
CA LEU A 139 0.83 16.67 -9.39
C LEU A 139 0.06 16.43 -8.08
N ASN A 140 0.04 15.19 -7.59
CA ASN A 140 -0.69 14.85 -6.37
C ASN A 140 -0.04 15.42 -5.11
N ARG A 141 1.30 15.52 -5.08
CA ARG A 141 2.00 16.21 -3.99
C ARG A 141 1.63 17.69 -3.96
N ALA A 142 1.67 18.38 -5.11
CA ALA A 142 1.29 19.78 -5.20
C ALA A 142 -0.16 20.01 -4.72
N LYS A 143 -1.07 19.08 -5.03
CA LYS A 143 -2.47 19.15 -4.58
C LYS A 143 -2.67 18.78 -3.11
N ARG A 144 -1.78 17.99 -2.49
CA ARG A 144 -1.92 17.57 -1.09
C ARG A 144 -1.93 18.77 -0.14
N ASP A 145 -1.13 19.79 -0.43
CA ASP A 145 -0.99 20.96 0.44
C ASP A 145 -1.81 22.16 -0.05
N ALA A 146 -2.56 22.02 -1.15
CA ALA A 146 -3.39 23.07 -1.71
C ALA A 146 -4.52 23.48 -0.75
N ARG A 147 -4.58 24.76 -0.39
CA ARG A 147 -5.61 25.34 0.50
C ARG A 147 -6.56 26.21 -0.29
N THR A 148 -7.73 26.47 0.29
CA THR A 148 -8.69 27.45 -0.23
C THR A 148 -9.34 28.18 0.93
N ASP A 149 -9.85 29.38 0.71
CA ASP A 149 -10.58 30.12 1.75
C ASP A 149 -12.06 29.72 1.70
N LEU A 150 -12.53 29.10 2.77
CA LEU A 150 -13.91 28.69 2.98
C LEU A 150 -14.56 29.46 4.13
N THR A 151 -14.01 30.61 4.52
CA THR A 151 -14.58 31.46 5.57
C THR A 151 -16.03 31.80 5.25
N GLY A 152 -16.91 31.62 6.24
CA GLY A 152 -18.34 31.85 6.11
C GLY A 152 -19.11 30.75 5.35
N LYS A 153 -18.44 29.69 4.88
CA LYS A 153 -19.10 28.54 4.25
C LYS A 153 -19.57 27.52 5.28
N ARG A 154 -20.71 26.89 5.00
CA ARG A 154 -21.28 25.81 5.80
C ARG A 154 -21.16 24.48 5.05
N ALA A 155 -20.52 23.50 5.69
CA ALA A 155 -20.28 22.18 5.14
C ALA A 155 -20.94 21.08 5.97
N LEU A 156 -21.59 20.13 5.30
CA LEU A 156 -22.06 18.88 5.87
C LEU A 156 -21.23 17.73 5.31
N LEU A 157 -20.53 17.02 6.18
CA LEU A 157 -19.71 15.87 5.85
C LEU A 157 -20.24 14.61 6.52
N THR A 158 -20.61 13.61 5.73
CA THR A 158 -21.01 12.33 6.30
C THR A 158 -19.81 11.44 6.62
N GLY A 159 -19.81 10.80 7.80
CA GLY A 159 -18.75 9.86 8.19
C GLY A 159 -17.41 10.53 8.52
N GLY A 160 -17.41 11.68 9.19
CA GLY A 160 -16.21 12.50 9.44
C GLY A 160 -15.30 12.04 10.60
N ARG A 161 -15.62 10.94 11.30
CA ARG A 161 -14.89 10.52 12.51
C ARG A 161 -13.44 10.08 12.27
N ALA A 162 -13.17 9.41 11.15
CA ALA A 162 -11.91 8.70 10.93
C ALA A 162 -11.58 8.62 9.43
N LYS A 163 -10.37 8.18 9.09
CA LYS A 163 -9.87 7.98 7.73
C LYS A 163 -10.05 9.22 6.87
N ILE A 164 -10.41 9.00 5.61
CA ILE A 164 -10.64 10.05 4.61
C ILE A 164 -11.61 11.11 5.15
N GLY A 165 -12.67 10.71 5.86
CA GLY A 165 -13.62 11.64 6.47
C GLY A 165 -12.97 12.61 7.46
N MET A 166 -12.11 12.12 8.35
CA MET A 166 -11.43 13.00 9.31
C MET A 166 -10.49 13.99 8.61
N TYR A 167 -9.73 13.55 7.61
CA TYR A 167 -8.87 14.47 6.85
C TYR A 167 -9.67 15.49 6.03
N ILE A 168 -10.82 15.13 5.48
CA ILE A 168 -11.72 16.09 4.82
C ILE A 168 -12.23 17.13 5.83
N ALA A 169 -12.70 16.68 7.01
CA ALA A 169 -13.17 17.56 8.06
C ALA A 169 -12.08 18.56 8.49
N LEU A 170 -10.87 18.06 8.77
CA LEU A 170 -9.73 18.90 9.13
C LEU A 170 -9.40 19.92 8.05
N ARG A 171 -9.50 19.57 6.76
CA ARG A 171 -9.27 20.54 5.69
C ARG A 171 -10.34 21.62 5.64
N LEU A 172 -11.62 21.24 5.71
CA LEU A 172 -12.71 22.22 5.76
C LEU A 172 -12.56 23.20 6.93
N LEU A 173 -12.27 22.67 8.12
CA LEU A 173 -12.13 23.46 9.36
C LEU A 173 -10.92 24.41 9.32
N ARG A 174 -9.76 23.90 8.86
CA ARG A 174 -8.53 24.69 8.71
C ARG A 174 -8.63 25.71 7.58
N ASP A 175 -9.50 25.48 6.60
CA ASP A 175 -9.83 26.42 5.52
C ASP A 175 -10.93 27.42 5.93
N GLY A 176 -11.45 27.35 7.17
CA GLY A 176 -12.35 28.36 7.74
C GLY A 176 -13.84 28.04 7.68
N ALA A 177 -14.24 26.87 7.17
CA ALA A 177 -15.66 26.49 7.07
C ALA A 177 -16.27 26.12 8.43
N HIS A 178 -17.53 26.48 8.65
CA HIS A 178 -18.38 25.86 9.65
C HIS A 178 -18.74 24.46 9.20
N THR A 179 -18.30 23.44 9.94
CA THR A 179 -18.36 22.05 9.48
C THR A 179 -19.20 21.21 10.44
N THR A 180 -20.28 20.65 9.92
CA THR A 180 -21.05 19.60 10.58
C THR A 180 -20.57 18.25 10.07
N ILE A 181 -20.09 17.39 10.96
CA ILE A 181 -19.77 16.01 10.63
C ILE A 181 -20.81 15.05 11.20
N THR A 182 -21.06 13.97 10.47
CA THR A 182 -21.90 12.88 10.97
C THR A 182 -21.10 11.63 11.32
N THR A 183 -21.53 10.89 12.33
CA THR A 183 -20.94 9.60 12.71
C THR A 183 -21.87 8.81 13.63
N ARG A 184 -21.74 7.49 13.66
CA ARG A 184 -22.39 6.65 14.68
C ARG A 184 -21.70 6.70 16.05
N PHE A 185 -20.52 7.33 16.13
CA PHE A 185 -19.69 7.38 17.34
C PHE A 185 -19.28 8.82 17.68
N PRO A 186 -20.24 9.68 18.08
CA PRO A 186 -20.00 11.11 18.27
C PRO A 186 -19.01 11.42 19.41
N ARG A 187 -19.05 10.66 20.51
CA ARG A 187 -18.11 10.83 21.64
C ARG A 187 -16.66 10.56 21.24
N ASP A 188 -16.43 9.52 20.43
CA ASP A 188 -15.09 9.20 19.93
C ASP A 188 -14.61 10.29 18.95
N ALA A 189 -15.49 10.78 18.07
CA ALA A 189 -15.14 11.90 17.19
C ALA A 189 -14.73 13.14 18.01
N ALA A 190 -15.52 13.55 18.99
CA ALA A 190 -15.21 14.69 19.85
C ALA A 190 -13.82 14.57 20.49
N ARG A 191 -13.50 13.41 21.07
CA ARG A 191 -12.19 13.12 21.65
C ARG A 191 -11.06 13.24 20.61
N ARG A 192 -11.24 12.70 19.41
CA ARG A 192 -10.23 12.74 18.34
C ARG A 192 -9.96 14.16 17.84
N PHE A 193 -11.01 14.94 17.58
CA PHE A 193 -10.85 16.32 17.10
C PHE A 193 -10.25 17.24 18.18
N ALA A 194 -10.68 17.10 19.44
CA ALA A 194 -10.13 17.89 20.55
C ALA A 194 -8.66 17.54 20.88
N ALA A 195 -8.18 16.36 20.49
CA ALA A 195 -6.79 15.95 20.68
C ALA A 195 -5.84 16.47 19.58
N MET A 196 -6.36 17.17 18.56
CA MET A 196 -5.52 17.75 17.51
C MET A 196 -4.73 18.94 18.06
N PRO A 197 -3.42 19.06 17.74
CA PRO A 197 -2.59 20.15 18.27
C PRO A 197 -3.12 21.56 17.99
N ASP A 198 -3.80 21.73 16.85
CA ASP A 198 -4.34 23.00 16.37
C ASP A 198 -5.85 23.15 16.62
N SER A 199 -6.45 22.28 17.46
CA SER A 199 -7.91 22.24 17.63
C SER A 199 -8.50 23.56 18.13
N GLU A 200 -7.79 24.30 18.98
CA GLU A 200 -8.25 25.58 19.55
C GLU A 200 -8.57 26.64 18.48
N GLU A 201 -8.00 26.52 17.28
CA GLU A 201 -8.18 27.47 16.16
C GLU A 201 -9.51 27.28 15.40
N TRP A 202 -10.16 26.13 15.55
CA TRP A 202 -11.32 25.76 14.72
C TRP A 202 -12.40 24.92 15.41
N LEU A 203 -12.18 24.49 16.65
CA LEU A 203 -13.13 23.60 17.36
C LEU A 203 -14.49 24.27 17.56
N ASP A 204 -14.53 25.59 17.70
CA ASP A 204 -15.75 26.42 17.77
C ASP A 204 -16.63 26.30 16.51
N ARG A 205 -16.03 25.95 15.37
CA ARG A 205 -16.71 25.78 14.07
C ARG A 205 -17.10 24.34 13.77
N LEU A 206 -16.78 23.38 14.63
CA LEU A 206 -17.09 21.97 14.46
C LEU A 206 -18.39 21.58 15.18
N THR A 207 -19.37 21.06 14.44
CA THR A 207 -20.55 20.39 15.00
C THR A 207 -20.49 18.89 14.71
N ILE A 208 -20.74 18.05 15.72
CA ILE A 208 -20.72 16.59 15.58
C ILE A 208 -22.12 16.04 15.82
N VAL A 209 -22.69 15.37 14.81
CA VAL A 209 -24.01 14.75 14.90
C VAL A 209 -23.89 13.23 14.94
N GLY A 210 -24.45 12.65 16.01
CA GLY A 210 -24.66 11.21 16.14
C GLY A 210 -25.83 10.74 15.26
N ILE A 211 -25.58 9.90 14.27
CA ILE A 211 -26.62 9.39 13.36
C ILE A 211 -26.24 8.05 12.75
N ASP A 212 -27.25 7.20 12.54
CA ASP A 212 -27.17 6.03 11.65
C ASP A 212 -27.83 6.35 10.30
N LEU A 213 -27.02 6.51 9.25
CA LEU A 213 -27.52 6.83 7.90
C LEU A 213 -28.32 5.68 7.25
N ARG A 214 -28.41 4.52 7.91
CA ARG A 214 -29.31 3.43 7.49
C ARG A 214 -30.76 3.67 7.91
N ASP A 215 -31.00 4.62 8.81
CA ASP A 215 -32.33 5.02 9.28
C ASP A 215 -32.78 6.29 8.53
N PRO A 216 -33.71 6.18 7.58
CA PRO A 216 -34.19 7.33 6.81
C PRO A 216 -34.82 8.43 7.67
N ALA A 217 -35.44 8.08 8.80
CA ALA A 217 -36.08 9.08 9.67
C ALA A 217 -35.03 10.01 10.29
N GLN A 218 -33.88 9.46 10.70
CA GLN A 218 -32.77 10.28 11.19
C GLN A 218 -32.16 11.15 10.10
N VAL A 219 -32.10 10.66 8.85
CA VAL A 219 -31.59 11.43 7.71
C VAL A 219 -32.49 12.64 7.42
N VAL A 220 -33.82 12.45 7.44
CA VAL A 220 -34.78 13.55 7.28
C VAL A 220 -34.63 14.57 8.40
N ALA A 221 -34.60 14.12 9.66
CA ALA A 221 -34.44 15.01 10.81
C ALA A 221 -33.12 15.82 10.77
N LEU A 222 -32.02 15.20 10.31
CA LEU A 222 -30.76 15.89 10.08
C LEU A 222 -30.90 16.95 8.98
N ALA A 223 -31.54 16.61 7.86
CA ALA A 223 -31.73 17.54 6.76
C ALA A 223 -32.54 18.78 7.20
N ASP A 224 -33.63 18.57 7.96
CA ASP A 224 -34.44 19.65 8.52
C ASP A 224 -33.63 20.53 9.46
N THR A 225 -32.81 19.94 10.34
CA THR A 225 -31.94 20.67 11.26
C THR A 225 -30.90 21.52 10.52
N VAL A 226 -30.27 20.96 9.49
CA VAL A 226 -29.26 21.65 8.68
C VAL A 226 -29.89 22.82 7.91
N ALA A 227 -31.08 22.61 7.33
CA ALA A 227 -31.84 23.62 6.61
C ALA A 227 -32.33 24.76 7.52
N ALA A 228 -32.79 24.43 8.74
CA ALA A 228 -33.24 25.41 9.72
C ALA A 228 -32.11 26.37 10.16
N ALA A 229 -30.86 25.91 10.14
CA ALA A 229 -29.69 26.74 10.43
C ALA A 229 -29.20 27.57 9.22
N GLY A 230 -29.93 27.57 8.09
CA GLY A 230 -29.69 28.41 6.91
C GLY A 230 -29.24 27.64 5.67
N PRO A 231 -28.74 28.32 4.62
CA PRO A 231 -28.25 27.69 3.39
C PRO A 231 -26.99 26.83 3.61
N LEU A 232 -26.94 25.66 2.97
CA LEU A 232 -25.76 24.78 2.96
C LEU A 232 -24.94 25.01 1.68
N ASP A 233 -23.64 25.29 1.82
CA ASP A 233 -22.75 25.53 0.66
C ASP A 233 -22.11 24.23 0.15
N ILE A 234 -21.76 23.32 1.06
CA ILE A 234 -20.94 22.13 0.76
C ILE A 234 -21.61 20.89 1.34
N LEU A 235 -21.83 19.86 0.51
CA LEU A 235 -22.28 18.54 0.93
C LEU A 235 -21.27 17.48 0.46
N ILE A 236 -20.74 16.70 1.40
CA ILE A 236 -19.79 15.62 1.13
C ILE A 236 -20.37 14.29 1.63
N ASN A 237 -20.79 13.46 0.67
CA ASN A 237 -21.28 12.11 0.92
C ASN A 237 -20.10 11.12 0.99
N ASN A 238 -19.43 11.08 2.15
CA ASN A 238 -18.27 10.21 2.38
C ASN A 238 -18.62 8.94 3.18
N ALA A 239 -19.68 8.95 4.00
CA ALA A 239 -20.03 7.79 4.80
C ALA A 239 -20.31 6.57 3.91
N ALA A 240 -19.53 5.52 4.12
CA ALA A 240 -19.66 4.26 3.40
C ALA A 240 -19.39 3.09 4.34
N GLN A 241 -19.97 1.94 3.99
CA GLN A 241 -19.65 0.66 4.64
C GLN A 241 -19.15 -0.30 3.57
N THR A 242 -17.96 -0.86 3.79
CA THR A 242 -17.48 -1.96 2.97
C THR A 242 -18.32 -3.19 3.30
N VAL A 243 -19.18 -3.59 2.38
CA VAL A 243 -19.95 -4.82 2.49
C VAL A 243 -19.09 -5.94 1.90
N ARG A 244 -18.68 -6.90 2.73
CA ARG A 244 -18.02 -8.11 2.24
C ARG A 244 -19.11 -9.00 1.63
N ARG A 245 -19.04 -9.26 0.33
CA ARG A 245 -19.83 -10.31 -0.33
C ARG A 245 -19.12 -11.64 -0.22
#